data_AF-J2YB87-F1
#
_entry.id   AF-J2YB87-F1
#
_cell.length_a   1.000
_cell.length_b   1.000
_cell.length_c   1.000
_cell.angle_alpha   90.00
_cell.angle_beta   90.00
_cell.angle_gamma   90.00
#
_symmetry.space_group_name_H-M   'P 1'
#
loop_
_entity.id
_entity.type
_entity.pdbx_description
1 polymer ?
#
loop_
_entity_poly.entity_id
_entity_poly.type
_entity_poly.pdbx_seq_one_letter_code
_entity_poly.pdbx_strand_id
1 'polypeptide(L)'
;MAWTSKRLATSLASLRRQHLVGNHLALKYDDFGRLVEETDPLGRTISYKHHFATPLVTETRFPDGSVWTSRYDNKGNLIAEIDPLGHKTEYLNGEDGLPHTIIDANFKSKYLWWNAYAQPWASGGQAR
;
A
#
# COMPACT_ATOMS: atom_id res chain seq x y z
N MET A 1 -32.58 8.23 -66.56
CA MET A 1 -31.19 7.79 -66.31
C MET A 1 -30.94 7.86 -64.82
N ALA A 2 -30.34 6.80 -64.24
CA ALA A 2 -30.08 6.52 -62.82
C ALA A 2 -31.29 6.11 -61.93
N TRP A 3 -31.40 4.80 -61.73
CA TRP A 3 -32.01 4.11 -60.57
C TRP A 3 -31.14 4.40 -59.31
N THR A 4 -31.62 4.47 -58.06
CA THR A 4 -32.03 3.37 -57.16
C THR A 4 -32.62 3.99 -55.87
N SER A 5 -33.82 3.61 -55.42
CA SER A 5 -34.19 2.50 -54.51
C SER A 5 -34.08 2.78 -53.00
N LYS A 6 -35.24 2.63 -52.35
CA LYS A 6 -35.55 2.60 -50.91
C LYS A 6 -34.68 1.60 -50.12
N ARG A 7 -34.41 1.90 -48.84
CA ARG A 7 -35.02 1.18 -47.68
C ARG A 7 -34.51 1.73 -46.34
N LEU A 8 -35.46 1.82 -45.41
CA LEU A 8 -35.27 1.98 -43.97
C LEU A 8 -34.47 0.80 -43.41
N ALA A 9 -33.55 1.06 -42.48
CA ALA A 9 -33.04 0.05 -41.58
C ALA A 9 -32.81 0.68 -40.20
N THR A 10 -33.75 0.41 -39.30
CA THR A 10 -33.54 0.47 -37.86
C THR A 10 -32.35 -0.43 -37.50
N SER A 11 -31.37 0.09 -36.76
CA SER A 11 -30.46 -0.77 -36.00
C SER A 11 -30.26 -0.20 -34.60
N LEU A 12 -30.92 -0.84 -33.64
CA LEU A 12 -30.52 -0.84 -32.25
C LEU A 12 -29.10 -1.43 -32.17
N ALA A 13 -28.11 -0.61 -31.84
CA ALA A 13 -26.91 -1.10 -31.18
C ALA A 13 -27.06 -0.81 -29.69
N SER A 14 -27.88 -1.62 -29.03
CA SER A 14 -27.76 -1.87 -27.59
C SER A 14 -26.35 -2.44 -27.37
N LEU A 15 -25.39 -1.57 -27.03
CA LEU A 15 -24.12 -2.05 -26.51
C LEU A 15 -24.37 -2.49 -25.07
N ARG A 16 -24.96 -3.68 -24.95
CA ARG A 16 -24.86 -4.54 -23.79
C ARG A 16 -23.37 -4.72 -23.57
N ARG A 17 -22.74 -3.80 -22.80
CA ARG A 17 -21.47 -4.06 -22.14
C ARG A 17 -21.77 -5.23 -21.22
N GLN A 18 -21.59 -6.42 -21.79
CA GLN A 18 -21.54 -7.66 -21.07
C GLN A 18 -20.56 -7.39 -19.95
N HIS A 19 -21.12 -7.36 -18.76
CA HIS A 19 -20.45 -7.43 -17.48
C HIS A 19 -19.77 -8.80 -17.44
N LEU A 20 -18.73 -8.97 -18.27
CA LEU A 20 -17.71 -9.96 -18.02
C LEU A 20 -17.02 -9.37 -16.79
N VAL A 21 -17.37 -9.86 -15.61
CA VAL A 21 -16.50 -9.74 -14.44
C VAL A 21 -15.24 -10.48 -14.84
N GLY A 22 -14.35 -9.79 -15.55
CA GLY A 22 -13.03 -10.28 -15.83
C GLY A 22 -12.39 -10.47 -14.47
N ASN A 23 -12.15 -11.70 -14.09
CA ASN A 23 -11.50 -12.06 -12.83
C ASN A 23 -10.01 -11.70 -12.89
N HIS A 24 -9.70 -10.44 -13.14
CA HIS A 24 -8.37 -9.96 -13.46
C HIS A 24 -7.94 -8.97 -12.38
N LEU A 25 -6.77 -9.24 -11.80
CA LEU A 25 -6.02 -8.29 -11.01
C LEU A 25 -5.46 -7.23 -11.96
N ALA A 26 -5.78 -5.96 -11.73
CA ALA A 26 -5.18 -4.84 -12.45
C ALA A 26 -4.10 -4.17 -11.58
N LEU A 27 -2.93 -3.92 -12.16
CA LEU A 27 -1.80 -3.28 -11.50
C LEU A 27 -1.44 -2.00 -12.25
N LYS A 28 -1.15 -0.91 -11.52
CA LYS A 28 -0.62 0.33 -12.08
C LYS A 28 0.72 0.64 -11.46
N TYR A 29 1.63 1.17 -12.28
CA TYR A 29 2.99 1.52 -11.90
C TYR A 29 3.26 2.99 -12.23
N ASP A 30 4.14 3.62 -11.48
CA ASP A 30 4.68 4.94 -11.84
C ASP A 30 5.80 4.84 -12.89
N ASP A 31 6.34 5.99 -13.30
CA ASP A 31 7.42 6.09 -14.30
C ASP A 31 8.72 5.41 -13.86
N PHE A 32 8.88 5.14 -12.56
CA PHE A 32 10.02 4.40 -12.00
C PHE A 32 9.73 2.89 -11.89
N GLY A 33 8.59 2.43 -12.41
CA GLY A 33 8.19 1.02 -12.38
C GLY A 33 7.75 0.54 -11.00
N ARG A 34 7.40 1.44 -10.08
CA ARG A 34 6.96 1.08 -8.72
C ARG A 34 5.44 0.97 -8.67
N LEU A 35 4.90 -0.04 -7.99
CA LEU A 35 3.45 -0.29 -7.89
C LEU A 35 2.76 0.86 -7.14
N VAL A 36 1.79 1.52 -7.75
CA VAL A 36 1.03 2.63 -7.14
C VAL A 36 -0.44 2.32 -6.91
N GLU A 37 -0.97 1.29 -7.58
CA GLU A 37 -2.36 0.87 -7.40
C GLU A 37 -2.53 -0.60 -7.78
N GLU A 38 -3.30 -1.33 -6.99
CA GLU A 38 -3.81 -2.65 -7.33
C GLU A 38 -5.34 -2.66 -7.19
N THR A 39 -6.02 -3.21 -8.19
CA THR A 39 -7.47 -3.37 -8.20
C THR A 39 -7.79 -4.85 -8.33
N ASP A 40 -8.49 -5.38 -7.34
CA ASP A 40 -8.91 -6.77 -7.35
C ASP A 40 -10.07 -7.02 -8.34
N PRO A 41 -10.40 -8.29 -8.64
CA PRO A 41 -11.53 -8.64 -9.51
C PRO A 41 -12.91 -8.10 -9.08
N LEU A 42 -13.07 -7.71 -7.82
CA LEU A 42 -14.31 -7.13 -7.29
C LEU A 42 -14.34 -5.59 -7.44
N GLY A 43 -13.29 -5.01 -8.03
CA GLY A 43 -13.14 -3.56 -8.20
C GLY A 43 -12.64 -2.83 -6.96
N ARG A 44 -12.24 -3.56 -5.90
CA ARG A 44 -11.66 -2.94 -4.69
C ARG A 44 -10.22 -2.55 -4.96
N THR A 45 -9.86 -1.33 -4.58
CA THR A 45 -8.57 -0.73 -4.94
C THR A 45 -7.75 -0.37 -3.70
N ILE A 46 -6.48 -0.78 -3.69
CA ILE A 46 -5.47 -0.30 -2.75
C ILE A 46 -4.49 0.58 -3.54
N SER A 47 -4.12 1.74 -2.98
CA SER A 47 -3.12 2.62 -3.59
C SER A 47 -1.95 2.91 -2.66
N TYR A 48 -0.79 3.13 -3.28
CA TYR A 48 0.49 3.32 -2.62
C TYR A 48 1.10 4.64 -3.05
N LYS A 49 1.56 5.44 -2.08
CA LYS A 49 2.44 6.58 -2.36
C LYS A 49 3.84 6.24 -1.91
N HIS A 50 4.80 6.55 -2.77
CA HIS A 50 6.21 6.35 -2.47
C HIS A 50 6.89 7.67 -2.17
N HIS A 51 7.97 7.59 -1.41
CA HIS A 51 8.93 8.66 -1.28
C HIS A 51 9.45 9.07 -2.67
N PHE A 52 9.76 10.36 -2.87
CA PHE A 52 10.08 10.90 -4.20
C PHE A 52 11.37 10.31 -4.80
N ALA A 53 12.35 9.96 -3.95
CA ALA A 53 13.68 9.51 -4.39
C ALA A 53 14.00 8.04 -4.06
N THR A 54 13.12 7.33 -3.36
CA THR A 54 13.40 5.96 -2.88
C THR A 54 12.19 5.05 -3.14
N PRO A 55 12.34 3.72 -3.13
CA PRO A 55 11.21 2.80 -3.31
C PRO A 55 10.32 2.67 -2.06
N LEU A 56 10.57 3.46 -1.00
CA LEU A 56 9.85 3.34 0.28
C LEU A 56 8.41 3.85 0.14
N VAL A 57 7.45 3.06 0.63
CA VAL A 57 6.04 3.43 0.71
C VAL A 57 5.81 4.35 1.89
N THR A 58 5.31 5.56 1.66
CA THR A 58 4.98 6.54 2.71
C THR A 58 3.51 6.53 3.08
N GLU A 59 2.63 6.07 2.18
CA GLU A 59 1.18 6.01 2.43
C GLU A 59 0.57 4.81 1.71
N THR A 60 -0.28 4.06 2.40
CA THR A 60 -1.14 3.01 1.82
C THR A 60 -2.59 3.37 2.10
N ARG A 61 -3.41 3.49 1.06
CA ARG A 61 -4.84 3.75 1.15
C ARG A 61 -5.64 2.52 0.74
N PHE A 62 -6.55 2.09 1.60
CA PHE A 62 -7.38 0.91 1.41
C PHE A 62 -8.74 1.25 0.78
N PRO A 63 -9.49 0.24 0.27
CA PRO A 63 -10.78 0.45 -0.38
C PRO A 63 -11.85 1.09 0.51
N ASP A 64 -11.75 0.90 1.82
CA ASP A 64 -12.64 1.51 2.83
C ASP A 64 -12.30 2.98 3.14
N GLY A 65 -11.26 3.51 2.49
CA GLY A 65 -10.78 4.88 2.67
C GLY A 65 -9.80 5.03 3.83
N SER A 66 -9.52 3.97 4.58
CA SER A 66 -8.52 3.96 5.65
C SER A 66 -7.11 4.19 5.08
N VAL A 67 -6.27 4.89 5.83
CA VAL A 67 -4.92 5.29 5.40
C VAL A 67 -3.90 4.92 6.47
N TRP A 68 -2.90 4.15 6.07
CA TRP A 68 -1.70 3.90 6.85
C TRP A 68 -0.57 4.81 6.35
N THR A 69 0.18 5.42 7.26
CA THR A 69 1.33 6.28 6.92
C THR A 69 2.60 5.74 7.54
N SER A 70 3.68 5.71 6.77
CA SER A 70 5.03 5.34 7.25
C SER A 70 6.00 6.50 7.09
N ARG A 71 6.89 6.67 8.06
CA ARG A 71 7.96 7.69 8.05
C ARG A 71 9.31 7.04 8.23
N TYR A 72 10.31 7.57 7.54
CA TYR A 72 11.66 7.03 7.50
C TYR A 72 12.69 8.11 7.80
N ASP A 73 13.85 7.71 8.33
CA ASP A 73 15.03 8.56 8.40
C ASP A 73 15.75 8.67 7.04
N ASN A 74 16.87 9.40 7.01
CA ASN A 74 17.66 9.59 5.79
C ASN A 74 18.41 8.33 5.30
N LYS A 75 18.57 7.32 6.17
CA LYS A 75 19.14 6.01 5.84
C LYS A 75 18.06 5.04 5.35
N GLY A 76 16.78 5.42 5.45
CA GLY A 76 15.64 4.61 5.05
C GLY A 76 15.09 3.71 6.16
N ASN A 77 15.52 3.89 7.40
CA ASN A 77 14.98 3.12 8.52
C ASN A 77 13.62 3.68 8.94
N LEU A 78 12.67 2.79 9.23
CA LEU A 78 11.33 3.17 9.70
C LEU A 78 11.43 3.83 11.07
N ILE A 79 10.87 5.03 11.23
CA ILE A 79 10.86 5.78 12.51
C ILE A 79 9.46 5.96 13.08
N ALA A 80 8.43 5.86 12.24
CA ALA A 80 7.05 5.88 12.71
C ALA A 80 6.08 5.23 11.73
N GLU A 81 5.05 4.59 12.27
CA GLU A 81 3.83 4.21 11.57
C GLU A 81 2.64 4.88 12.23
N ILE A 82 1.66 5.30 11.42
CA ILE A 82 0.42 5.90 11.88
C ILE A 82 -0.73 5.10 11.26
N ASP A 83 -1.56 4.52 12.12
CA ASP A 83 -2.73 3.75 11.70
C ASP A 83 -3.88 4.69 11.24
N PRO A 84 -4.96 4.14 10.66
CA PRO A 84 -6.09 4.95 10.18
C PRO A 84 -6.86 5.69 11.26
N LEU A 85 -6.71 5.31 12.53
CA LEU A 85 -7.32 5.97 13.68
C LEU A 85 -6.41 7.08 14.24
N GLY A 86 -5.21 7.24 13.69
CA GLY A 86 -4.22 8.22 14.12
C GLY A 86 -3.32 7.73 15.25
N HIS A 87 -3.39 6.45 15.63
CA HIS A 87 -2.47 5.90 16.62
C HIS A 87 -1.08 5.78 16.00
N LYS A 88 -0.09 6.34 16.71
CA LYS A 88 1.30 6.38 16.27
C LYS A 88 2.12 5.33 17.02
N THR A 89 2.87 4.52 16.26
CA THR A 89 3.93 3.68 16.79
C THR A 89 5.27 4.26 16.36
N GLU A 90 6.21 4.45 17.29
CA GLU A 90 7.55 4.99 17.03
C GLU A 90 8.62 3.93 17.17
N TYR A 91 9.67 4.06 16.36
CA TYR A 91 10.80 3.13 16.31
C TYR A 91 12.10 3.90 16.54
N LEU A 92 12.86 3.48 17.54
CA LEU A 92 14.22 3.97 17.79
C LEU A 92 15.21 2.94 17.25
N ASN A 93 15.94 3.31 16.19
CA ASN A 93 16.85 2.43 15.47
C ASN A 93 18.29 2.63 15.94
N GLY A 94 19.04 1.53 15.97
CA GLY A 94 20.49 1.53 16.16
C GLY A 94 21.24 1.98 14.91
N GLU A 95 22.57 2.06 15.02
CA GLU A 95 23.43 2.41 13.88
C GLU A 95 23.40 1.35 12.76
N ASP A 96 23.05 0.11 13.13
CA ASP A 96 22.82 -1.03 12.24
C ASP A 96 21.46 -0.96 11.51
N GLY A 97 20.62 0.03 11.83
CA GLY A 97 19.29 0.21 11.26
C GLY A 97 18.22 -0.67 11.91
N LEU A 98 18.56 -1.48 12.93
CA LEU A 98 17.60 -2.33 13.61
C LEU A 98 16.91 -1.56 14.76
N PRO A 99 15.59 -1.70 14.96
CA PRO A 99 14.91 -1.04 16.07
C PRO A 99 15.34 -1.66 17.40
N HIS A 100 15.81 -0.85 18.34
CA HIS A 100 16.09 -1.29 19.71
C HIS A 100 14.97 -0.93 20.69
N THR A 101 14.09 0.01 20.32
CA THR A 101 12.89 0.38 21.10
C THR A 101 11.71 0.62 20.17
N ILE A 102 10.55 0.07 20.54
CA ILE A 102 9.26 0.36 19.93
C ILE A 102 8.38 1.03 20.99
N ILE A 103 7.79 2.17 20.64
CA ILE A 103 6.88 2.91 21.52
C ILE A 103 5.48 2.85 20.90
N ASP A 104 4.52 2.27 21.61
CA ASP A 104 3.13 2.24 21.15
C ASP A 104 2.42 3.59 21.35
N ALA A 105 1.19 3.71 20.83
CA ALA A 105 0.41 4.94 20.93
C ALA A 105 0.01 5.35 22.35
N ASN A 106 0.17 4.46 23.34
CA ASN A 106 -0.04 4.74 24.76
C ASN A 106 1.28 5.03 25.49
N PHE A 107 2.36 5.28 24.74
CA PHE A 107 3.72 5.49 25.23
C PHE A 107 4.32 4.30 25.98
N LYS A 108 3.77 3.08 25.82
CA LYS A 108 4.40 1.88 26.35
C LYS A 108 5.54 1.47 25.44
N SER A 109 6.67 1.15 26.07
CA SER A 109 7.89 0.78 25.36
C SER A 109 8.11 -0.73 25.36
N LYS A 110 8.60 -1.26 24.24
CA LYS A 110 9.16 -2.60 24.10
C LYS A 110 10.61 -2.47 23.64
N TYR A 111 11.52 -3.12 24.36
CA TYR A 111 12.94 -3.15 24.02
C TYR A 111 13.28 -4.42 23.23
N LEU A 112 14.21 -4.29 22.29
CA LEU A 112 14.66 -5.35 21.40
C LEU A 112 16.17 -5.47 21.45
N TRP A 113 16.65 -6.71 21.42
CA TRP A 113 18.07 -7.04 21.30
C TRP A 113 18.23 -8.03 20.17
N TRP A 114 19.26 -7.84 19.36
CA TRP A 114 19.48 -8.61 18.15
C TRP A 114 20.74 -9.45 18.28
N ASN A 115 20.70 -10.68 17.76
CA ASN A 115 21.92 -11.45 17.55
C ASN A 115 22.64 -11.00 16.26
N ALA A 116 23.81 -11.58 15.97
CA ALA A 116 24.60 -11.25 14.78
C ALA A 116 23.88 -11.52 13.43
N TYR A 117 22.73 -12.20 13.46
CA TYR A 117 21.90 -12.50 12.29
C TYR A 117 20.65 -11.61 12.21
N ALA A 118 20.59 -10.51 12.97
CA ALA A 118 19.43 -9.62 13.06
C ALA A 118 18.14 -10.33 13.48
N GLN A 119 18.26 -11.38 14.30
CA GLN A 119 17.11 -12.03 14.92
C GLN A 119 16.97 -11.55 16.36
N PRO A 120 15.75 -11.27 16.83
CA PRO A 120 15.57 -10.80 18.18
C PRO A 120 15.91 -11.93 19.15
N TRP A 121 16.62 -11.62 20.24
CA TRP A 121 16.66 -12.53 21.37
C TRP A 121 15.22 -12.72 21.86
N ALA A 122 14.73 -13.96 21.86
CA ALA A 122 13.41 -14.25 22.42
C ALA A 122 13.37 -13.67 23.84
N SER A 123 12.38 -12.84 24.14
CA SER A 123 12.27 -12.11 25.40
C SER A 123 12.31 -13.08 26.59
N GLY A 124 13.50 -13.34 27.11
CA GLY A 124 13.73 -14.02 28.37
C GLY A 124 13.56 -12.99 29.47
N GLY A 125 12.37 -12.96 30.07
CA GLY A 125 12.08 -12.49 31.42
C GLY A 125 12.88 -11.33 32.03
N GLN A 126 12.14 -10.24 32.25
CA GLN A 126 12.28 -9.24 33.33
C GLN A 126 13.55 -8.37 33.38
N ALA A 127 13.34 -7.07 33.15
CA ALA A 127 14.14 -6.03 33.80
C ALA A 127 13.57 -5.80 35.21
N ARG A 128 14.48 -5.78 36.18
CA ARG A 128 14.26 -5.66 37.63
C ARG A 128 13.68 -4.30 38.02
#